data_AF-A0AB37IDP7-F1
#
_entry.id   AF-A0AB37IDP7-F1
#
_cell.length_a   1.000
_cell.length_b   1.000
_cell.length_c   1.000
_cell.angle_alpha   90.00
_cell.angle_beta   90.00
_cell.angle_gamma   90.00
#
_symmetry.space_group_name_H-M   'P 1'
#
loop_
_entity.id
_entity.type
_entity.pdbx_description
1 polymer ?
#
loop_
_entity_poly.entity_id
_entity_poly.type
_entity_poly.pdbx_seq_one_letter_code
_entity_poly.pdbx_strand_id
1 'polypeptide(L)'
;MDYGLVVPGLEDDYAQSVLANVNDPDPSVWTEFRMKEINEKIMPNTEVPFPIVYMTKDEADQIAINATDIRTYVEQMEAKFITGVESLAKWDEYVSTLKSMGLNDFVSTYQKAYDRWAKTE
;
A
#
# COMPACT_ATOMS: atom_id res chain seq x y z
N MET A 1 10.40 -18.89 15.00
CA MET A 1 11.29 -18.52 13.90
C MET A 1 10.46 -17.66 12.98
N ASP A 2 10.75 -16.38 13.01
CA ASP A 2 9.93 -15.32 12.43
C ASP A 2 10.38 -15.11 10.98
N TYR A 3 9.43 -15.24 10.05
CA TYR A 3 9.67 -15.20 8.60
C TYR A 3 9.17 -13.89 7.98
N GLY A 4 8.89 -12.87 8.79
CA GLY A 4 8.57 -11.53 8.30
C GLY A 4 9.79 -10.82 7.74
N LEU A 5 9.78 -10.47 6.45
CA LEU A 5 10.67 -9.44 5.94
C LEU A 5 10.26 -8.11 6.60
N VAL A 6 11.10 -7.61 7.51
CA VAL A 6 10.99 -6.23 7.99
C VAL A 6 11.10 -5.29 6.80
N VAL A 7 10.07 -4.47 6.58
CA VAL A 7 10.18 -3.31 5.70
C VAL A 7 11.36 -2.46 6.16
N PRO A 8 12.16 -1.85 5.27
CA PRO A 8 13.12 -0.84 5.68
C PRO A 8 12.33 0.33 6.27
N GLY A 9 12.21 0.34 7.59
CA GLY A 9 11.67 1.43 8.39
C GLY A 9 12.78 1.92 9.31
N LEU A 10 12.74 3.21 9.66
CA LEU A 10 13.50 3.70 10.81
C LEU A 10 13.19 2.78 12.00
N GLU A 11 14.22 2.16 12.56
CA GLU A 11 14.13 1.44 13.82
C GLU A 11 13.57 2.45 14.83
N ASP A 12 12.35 2.23 15.31
CA ASP A 12 11.70 3.16 16.22
C ASP A 12 12.32 2.94 17.61
N ASP A 13 13.46 3.58 17.85
CA ASP A 13 14.16 3.58 19.14
C ASP A 13 13.33 4.24 20.27
N TYR A 14 12.10 4.71 19.97
CA TYR A 14 11.23 5.42 20.91
C TYR A 14 10.21 4.53 21.62
N ALA A 15 10.39 3.20 21.63
CA ALA A 15 9.71 2.32 22.58
C ALA A 15 10.35 2.39 23.98
N GLN A 16 10.46 3.59 24.56
CA GLN A 16 10.43 3.74 26.01
C GLN A 16 9.07 4.33 26.38
N SER A 17 8.04 3.50 26.26
CA SER A 17 6.74 3.69 26.93
C SER A 17 6.85 3.57 28.47
N VAL A 18 8.08 3.60 29.00
CA VAL A 18 8.39 3.50 30.42
C VAL A 18 9.02 4.83 30.81
N LEU A 19 8.35 5.57 31.70
CA LEU A 19 8.93 6.76 32.31
C LEU A 19 10.27 6.37 32.96
N ALA A 20 11.31 7.19 32.79
CA ALA A 20 12.58 6.97 33.47
C ALA A 20 12.41 7.01 35.01
N ASN A 21 11.46 7.82 35.51
CA ASN A 21 11.01 7.86 36.90
C ASN A 21 9.48 8.03 36.99
N VAL A 22 8.87 7.55 38.08
CA VAL A 22 7.40 7.58 38.29
C VAL A 22 6.77 8.98 38.28
N ASN A 23 7.58 10.03 38.44
CA ASN A 23 7.16 11.44 38.52
C ASN A 23 7.62 12.26 37.31
N ASP A 24 8.23 11.66 36.29
CA ASP A 24 8.56 12.38 35.07
C ASP A 24 7.26 12.76 34.34
N PRO A 25 7.18 13.97 33.75
CA PRO A 25 6.00 14.36 32.99
C PRO A 25 5.77 13.33 31.87
N ASP A 26 4.52 12.90 31.75
CA ASP A 26 4.10 11.95 30.72
C ASP A 26 4.59 12.45 29.33
N PRO A 27 5.31 11.63 28.55
CA PRO A 27 5.69 11.97 27.19
C PRO A 27 4.49 12.26 26.27
N SER A 28 3.25 12.10 26.75
CA SER A 28 2.00 12.46 26.10
C SER A 28 1.95 13.85 25.49
N VAL A 29 2.63 14.87 26.00
CA VAL A 29 2.60 16.22 25.39
C VAL A 29 3.07 16.19 23.92
N TRP A 30 4.11 15.41 23.62
CA TRP A 30 4.60 15.24 22.24
C TRP A 30 3.68 14.33 21.41
N THR A 31 3.04 13.35 22.02
CA THR A 31 2.05 12.49 21.36
C THR A 31 0.77 13.26 21.02
N GLU A 32 0.25 14.07 21.94
CA GLU A 32 -0.89 14.96 21.74
C GLU A 32 -0.59 15.99 20.65
N PHE A 33 0.59 16.62 20.70
CA PHE A 33 1.05 17.53 19.67
C PHE A 33 1.11 16.84 18.29
N ARG A 34 1.74 15.66 18.20
CA ARG A 34 1.82 14.91 16.93
C ARG A 34 0.45 14.50 16.42
N MET A 35 -0.42 13.96 17.28
CA MET A 35 -1.77 13.54 16.88
C MET A 35 -2.60 14.73 16.40
N LYS A 36 -2.47 15.89 17.06
CA LYS A 36 -3.10 17.14 16.60
C LYS A 36 -2.57 17.55 15.22
N GLU A 37 -1.26 17.61 15.04
CA GLU A 37 -0.64 17.99 13.77
C GLU A 37 -0.99 17.02 12.63
N ILE A 38 -1.02 15.72 12.91
CA ILE A 38 -1.45 14.67 11.97
C ILE A 38 -2.93 14.88 11.60
N ASN A 39 -3.81 15.04 12.58
CA ASN A 39 -5.25 15.22 12.33
C ASN A 39 -5.57 16.53 11.58
N GLU A 40 -4.85 17.61 11.85
CA GLU A 40 -5.10 18.91 11.22
C GLU A 40 -4.47 19.01 9.82
N LYS A 41 -3.26 18.47 9.61
CA LYS A 41 -2.48 18.72 8.38
C LYS A 41 -2.43 17.53 7.44
N ILE A 42 -2.46 16.32 7.97
CA ILE A 42 -2.23 15.09 7.19
C ILE A 42 -3.56 14.40 6.89
N MET A 43 -4.35 14.06 7.92
CA MET A 43 -5.59 13.28 7.77
C MET A 43 -6.59 13.83 6.75
N PRO A 44 -6.80 15.16 6.58
CA PRO A 44 -7.73 15.68 5.57
C PRO A 44 -7.30 15.40 4.12
N ASN A 45 -6.02 15.11 3.92
CA ASN A 45 -5.40 14.93 2.61
C ASN A 45 -4.90 13.49 2.38
N THR A 46 -5.24 12.57 3.27
CA THR A 46 -4.80 11.17 3.20
C THR A 46 -5.96 10.22 3.37
N GLU A 47 -5.92 9.12 2.63
CA GLU A 47 -6.83 8.00 2.82
C GLU A 47 -6.09 6.84 3.48
N VAL A 48 -6.83 5.97 4.16
CA VAL A 48 -6.28 4.73 4.70
C VAL A 48 -5.81 3.88 3.52
N PRO A 49 -4.54 3.43 3.49
CA PRO A 49 -4.03 2.64 2.38
C PRO A 49 -4.76 1.29 2.30
N PHE A 50 -4.68 0.66 1.14
CA PHE A 50 -5.15 -0.71 0.98
C PHE A 50 -4.50 -1.61 2.06
N PRO A 51 -5.29 -2.38 2.83
CA PRO A 51 -4.80 -3.12 3.98
C PRO A 51 -3.95 -4.32 3.56
N ILE A 52 -3.21 -4.87 4.52
CA ILE A 52 -2.51 -6.14 4.33
C ILE A 52 -3.55 -7.26 4.32
N VAL A 53 -3.86 -7.78 3.15
CA VAL A 53 -4.81 -8.90 2.96
C VAL A 53 -4.04 -10.21 2.81
N TYR A 54 -4.56 -11.28 3.42
CA TYR A 54 -4.03 -12.63 3.24
C TYR A 54 -4.76 -13.33 2.10
N MET A 55 -4.01 -13.87 1.13
CA MET A 55 -4.55 -14.61 -0.01
C MET A 55 -4.56 -16.12 0.23
N THR A 56 -5.44 -16.83 -0.45
CA THR A 56 -5.34 -18.29 -0.58
C THR A 56 -4.22 -18.67 -1.55
N LYS A 57 -3.82 -19.94 -1.55
CA LYS A 57 -2.81 -20.44 -2.52
C LYS A 57 -3.26 -20.21 -3.96
N ASP A 58 -4.51 -20.55 -4.28
CA ASP A 58 -5.04 -20.41 -5.64
C ASP A 58 -5.14 -18.94 -6.07
N GLU A 59 -5.50 -18.04 -5.14
CA GLU A 59 -5.51 -16.59 -5.39
C GLU A 59 -4.09 -16.07 -5.70
N ALA A 60 -3.08 -16.52 -4.94
CA ALA A 60 -1.69 -16.13 -5.16
C ALA A 60 -1.14 -16.66 -6.50
N ASP A 61 -1.44 -17.92 -6.84
CA ASP A 61 -1.05 -18.52 -8.12
C ASP A 61 -1.70 -17.77 -9.30
N GLN A 62 -2.98 -17.40 -9.18
CA GLN A 62 -3.70 -16.64 -10.21
C GLN A 62 -3.09 -15.25 -10.44
N ILE A 63 -2.70 -14.57 -9.36
CA ILE A 63 -2.01 -13.28 -9.43
C ILE A 63 -0.65 -13.44 -10.12
N ALA A 64 0.13 -14.47 -9.77
CA ALA A 64 1.46 -14.67 -10.31
C ALA A 64 1.49 -14.85 -11.84
N ILE A 65 0.43 -15.45 -12.43
CA ILE A 65 0.31 -15.64 -13.88
C ILE A 65 0.29 -14.29 -14.62
N ASN A 66 -0.49 -13.32 -14.14
CA ASN A 66 -0.70 -12.05 -14.85
C ASN A 66 0.21 -10.92 -14.35
N ALA A 67 0.73 -11.01 -13.12
CA ALA A 67 1.43 -9.91 -12.45
C ALA A 67 2.70 -9.46 -13.18
N THR A 68 3.52 -10.42 -13.65
CA THR A 68 4.83 -10.11 -14.25
C THR A 68 4.68 -9.30 -15.53
N ASP A 69 3.78 -9.74 -16.42
CA ASP A 69 3.56 -9.10 -17.71
C ASP A 69 2.89 -7.74 -17.54
N ILE A 70 1.85 -7.66 -16.68
CA ILE A 70 1.19 -6.39 -16.35
C ILE A 70 2.21 -5.40 -15.80
N ARG A 71 3.01 -5.78 -14.81
CA ARG A 71 4.02 -4.92 -14.20
C ARG A 71 5.03 -4.42 -15.23
N THR A 72 5.54 -5.32 -16.06
CA THR A 72 6.51 -4.97 -17.10
C THR A 72 5.93 -3.96 -18.09
N TYR A 73 4.67 -4.14 -18.52
CA TYR A 73 4.01 -3.21 -19.42
C TYR A 73 3.77 -1.84 -18.77
N VAL A 74 3.32 -1.82 -17.50
CA VAL A 74 3.14 -0.57 -16.72
C VAL A 74 4.46 0.19 -16.64
N GLU A 75 5.55 -0.45 -16.22
CA GLU A 75 6.88 0.17 -16.07
C GLU A 75 7.37 0.77 -17.40
N GLN A 76 7.16 0.06 -18.52
CA GLN A 76 7.54 0.56 -19.85
C GLN A 76 6.69 1.75 -20.29
N MET A 77 5.38 1.70 -20.09
CA MET A 77 4.46 2.76 -20.52
C MET A 77 4.61 4.00 -19.66
N GLU A 78 4.82 3.84 -18.35
CA GLU A 78 5.17 4.93 -17.44
C GLU A 78 6.40 5.70 -17.94
N ALA A 79 7.49 5.00 -18.26
CA ALA A 79 8.69 5.63 -18.80
C ALA A 79 8.41 6.39 -20.12
N LYS A 80 7.60 5.82 -21.01
CA LYS A 80 7.22 6.46 -22.29
C LYS A 80 6.33 7.69 -22.09
N PHE A 81 5.40 7.66 -21.14
CA PHE A 81 4.56 8.80 -20.80
C PHE A 81 5.37 9.94 -20.18
N ILE A 82 6.27 9.63 -19.24
CA ILE A 82 7.14 10.64 -18.60
C ILE A 82 8.08 11.30 -19.62
N THR A 83 8.68 10.50 -20.50
CA THR A 83 9.62 11.01 -21.52
C THR A 83 8.94 11.64 -22.73
N GLY A 84 7.60 11.57 -22.83
CA GLY A 84 6.83 12.10 -23.95
C GLY A 84 6.95 11.27 -25.24
N VAL A 85 7.55 10.08 -25.19
CA VAL A 85 7.56 9.12 -26.31
C VAL A 85 6.14 8.66 -26.63
N GLU A 86 5.30 8.54 -25.61
CA GLU A 86 3.88 8.26 -25.76
C GLU A 86 3.05 9.38 -25.13
N SER A 87 1.95 9.76 -25.79
CA SER A 87 1.07 10.82 -25.31
C SER A 87 0.08 10.28 -24.28
N LEU A 88 -0.17 11.03 -23.20
CA LEU A 88 -1.25 10.74 -22.25
C LEU A 88 -2.64 10.77 -22.91
N ALA A 89 -2.78 11.32 -24.12
CA ALA A 89 -4.02 11.18 -24.91
C ALA A 89 -4.36 9.71 -25.24
N LYS A 90 -3.38 8.79 -25.19
CA LYS A 90 -3.58 7.34 -25.40
C LYS A 90 -3.87 6.57 -24.11
N TRP A 91 -4.25 7.25 -23.02
CA TRP A 91 -4.52 6.62 -21.74
C TRP A 91 -5.56 5.49 -21.82
N ASP A 92 -6.65 5.70 -22.56
CA ASP A 92 -7.72 4.71 -22.68
C ASP A 92 -7.25 3.44 -23.41
N GLU A 93 -6.36 3.57 -24.40
CA GLU A 93 -5.73 2.46 -25.11
C GLU A 93 -4.79 1.66 -24.18
N TYR A 94 -4.01 2.37 -23.37
CA TYR A 94 -3.16 1.76 -22.33
C TYR A 94 -4.00 0.94 -21.33
N VAL A 95 -5.09 1.50 -20.83
CA VAL A 95 -6.01 0.80 -19.91
C VAL A 95 -6.69 -0.39 -20.61
N SER A 96 -7.10 -0.25 -21.87
CA SER A 96 -7.66 -1.36 -22.66
C SER A 96 -6.66 -2.50 -22.83
N THR A 97 -5.39 -2.18 -23.06
CA THR A 97 -4.31 -3.16 -23.18
C THR A 97 -4.13 -3.91 -21.86
N LEU A 98 -4.04 -3.20 -20.74
CA LEU A 98 -3.98 -3.82 -19.41
C LEU A 98 -5.16 -4.77 -19.15
N LYS A 99 -6.38 -4.37 -19.53
CA LYS A 99 -7.56 -5.23 -19.41
C LYS A 99 -7.43 -6.51 -20.24
N SER A 100 -6.89 -6.42 -21.46
CA SER A 100 -6.62 -7.59 -22.31
C SER A 100 -5.54 -8.52 -21.73
N MET A 101 -4.64 -8.00 -20.90
CA MET A 101 -3.63 -8.75 -20.16
C MET A 101 -4.17 -9.39 -18.87
N GLY A 102 -5.47 -9.31 -18.61
CA GLY A 102 -6.10 -9.92 -17.43
C GLY A 102 -6.10 -9.03 -16.18
N LEU A 103 -5.97 -7.70 -16.32
CA LEU A 103 -6.04 -6.78 -15.17
C LEU A 103 -7.35 -6.91 -14.38
N ASN A 104 -8.48 -7.17 -15.04
CA ASN A 104 -9.76 -7.34 -14.35
C ASN A 104 -9.75 -8.54 -13.39
N ASP A 105 -9.14 -9.66 -13.80
CA ASP A 105 -9.03 -10.87 -12.97
C ASP A 105 -8.07 -10.65 -11.82
N PHE A 106 -6.97 -9.93 -12.09
CA PHE A 106 -6.01 -9.51 -11.06
C PHE A 106 -6.71 -8.68 -9.97
N VAL A 107 -7.42 -7.61 -10.35
CA VAL A 107 -8.14 -6.72 -9.41
C VAL A 107 -9.23 -7.47 -8.66
N SER A 108 -10.01 -8.31 -9.36
CA SER A 108 -11.07 -9.13 -8.74
C SER A 108 -10.52 -10.07 -7.66
N THR A 109 -9.33 -10.64 -7.87
CA THR A 109 -8.67 -11.51 -6.89
C THR A 109 -8.27 -10.74 -5.63
N TYR A 110 -7.70 -9.54 -5.78
CA TYR A 110 -7.42 -8.65 -4.65
C TYR A 110 -8.69 -8.20 -3.92
N GLN A 111 -9.76 -7.89 -4.67
CA GLN A 111 -11.04 -7.50 -4.07
C GLN A 111 -11.63 -8.60 -3.20
N LYS A 112 -11.56 -9.87 -3.62
CA LYS A 112 -12.02 -11.00 -2.80
C LYS A 112 -11.24 -11.12 -1.49
N ALA A 113 -9.93 -10.92 -1.55
CA ALA A 113 -9.07 -10.95 -0.36
C ALA A 113 -9.39 -9.77 0.58
N TYR A 114 -9.65 -8.59 0.02
CA TYR A 114 -10.12 -7.42 0.77
C TYR A 114 -11.48 -7.64 1.41
N ASP A 115 -12.47 -8.14 0.67
CA ASP A 115 -13.83 -8.41 1.19
C ASP A 115 -13.80 -9.43 2.34
N ARG A 116 -12.84 -10.35 2.33
CA ARG A 116 -12.61 -11.29 3.43
C ARG A 116 -12.02 -10.59 4.65
N TRP A 117 -10.99 -9.76 4.45
CA TRP A 117 -10.40 -8.94 5.52
C TRP A 117 -11.43 -7.98 6.15
N ALA A 118 -12.22 -7.28 5.32
CA ALA A 118 -13.22 -6.30 5.78
C ALA A 118 -14.41 -6.92 6.55
N LYS A 119 -14.58 -8.25 6.51
CA LYS A 119 -15.57 -8.97 7.32
C LYS A 119 -15.03 -9.43 8.68
N THR A 120 -13.71 -9.46 8.83
CA THR A 120 -13.03 -9.90 10.05
C THR A 120 -12.66 -8.75 10.99
N GLU A 121 -12.64 -7.51 10.48
CA GLU A 121 -12.56 -6.27 11.27
C GLU A 121 -13.96 -5.80 11.70
#